data_AF-A0A2J8TLD8-F1
#
_entry.id   AF-A0A2J8TLD8-F1
#
_cell.length_a   1.000
_cell.length_b   1.000
_cell.length_c   1.000
_cell.angle_alpha   90.00
_cell.angle_beta   90.00
_cell.angle_gamma   90.00
#
_symmetry.space_group_name_H-M   'P 1'
#
loop_
_entity.id
_entity.type
_entity.pdbx_description
1 polymer ?
#
loop_
_entity_poly.entity_id
_entity_poly.type
_entity_poly.pdbx_seq_one_letter_code
_entity_poly.pdbx_strand_id
1 'polypeptide(L)' 'MTPTQIGPSLLPVMWQLYPDGRYRSSDSSFWRLVYHIKIDGVEDMLLELLPDD' A
#
# COMPACT_ATOMS: atom_id res chain seq x y z
N MET A 1 7.59 5.90 -15.94
CA MET A 1 8.65 5.77 -14.93
C MET A 1 8.94 4.29 -14.72
N THR A 2 10.20 3.90 -14.61
CA THR A 2 10.63 2.56 -14.22
C THR A 2 11.03 2.55 -12.73
N PRO A 3 11.10 1.39 -12.06
CA PRO A 3 11.58 1.31 -10.67
C PRO A 3 12.94 2.00 -10.46
N THR A 4 13.84 1.88 -11.44
CA THR A 4 15.15 2.56 -11.44
C THR A 4 15.03 4.09 -11.46
N GLN A 5 14.03 4.63 -12.18
CA GLN A 5 13.78 6.07 -12.26
C GLN A 5 13.12 6.63 -10.99
N ILE A 6 12.36 5.81 -10.26
CA ILE A 6 11.75 6.19 -8.97
C ILE A 6 12.84 6.37 -7.90
N GLY A 7 13.86 5.51 -7.93
CA GLY A 7 14.96 5.55 -6.97
C GLY A 7 14.56 5.02 -5.58
N PRO A 8 15.43 5.19 -4.57
CA PRO A 8 15.15 4.76 -3.20
C PRO A 8 13.96 5.52 -2.60
N SER A 9 13.03 4.80 -1.97
CA SER A 9 11.83 5.35 -1.34
C SER A 9 11.46 4.53 -0.11
N LEU A 10 10.71 5.14 0.83
CA LEU A 10 10.06 4.42 1.93
C LEU A 10 8.80 3.69 1.49
N LEU A 11 8.21 4.08 0.36
CA LEU A 11 7.03 3.43 -0.20
C LEU A 11 7.44 2.36 -1.21
N PRO A 12 6.72 1.22 -1.25
CA PRO A 12 6.95 0.20 -2.25
C PRO A 12 6.55 0.70 -3.64
N VAL A 13 7.08 0.04 -4.66
CA VAL A 13 6.74 0.33 -6.06
C VAL A 13 5.30 -0.07 -6.37
N MET A 14 4.76 -1.07 -5.66
CA MET A 14 3.42 -1.59 -5.86
C MET A 14 2.86 -2.20 -4.57
N TRP A 15 1.54 -2.07 -4.40
CA TRP A 15 0.73 -2.86 -3.48
C TRP A 15 -0.20 -3.78 -4.27
N GLN A 16 -0.36 -5.02 -3.81
CA GLN A 16 -1.29 -5.99 -4.36
C GLN A 16 -2.27 -6.43 -3.28
N LEU A 17 -3.57 -6.35 -3.56
CA LEU A 17 -4.61 -6.84 -2.65
C LEU A 17 -4.52 -8.36 -2.53
N TYR A 18 -4.41 -8.85 -1.29
CA TYR A 18 -4.41 -10.27 -0.94
C TYR A 18 -5.82 -10.73 -0.55
N PRO A 19 -6.13 -12.04 -0.62
CA PRO A 19 -7.48 -12.56 -0.35
C PRO A 19 -8.01 -12.29 1.06
N ASP A 20 -7.13 -12.02 2.01
CA ASP A 20 -7.46 -11.70 3.41
C ASP A 20 -7.77 -10.20 3.63
N GLY A 21 -7.82 -9.40 2.57
CA GLY A 21 -8.10 -7.97 2.62
C GLY A 21 -6.91 -7.09 2.99
N ARG A 22 -5.71 -7.68 3.18
CA ARG A 22 -4.46 -6.93 3.35
C ARG A 22 -3.82 -6.64 1.99
N TYR A 23 -2.90 -5.68 1.97
CA TYR A 23 -2.08 -5.39 0.81
C TYR A 23 -0.68 -5.95 1.01
N ARG A 24 -0.21 -6.76 0.07
CA ARG A 24 1.18 -7.21 0.00
C ARG A 24 1.97 -6.25 -0.87
N SER A 25 3.08 -5.73 -0.35
CA SER A 25 3.94 -4.81 -1.09
C SER A 25 5.07 -5.54 -1.85
N SER A 26 5.70 -4.83 -2.78
CA SER A 26 6.79 -5.39 -3.62
C SER A 26 8.05 -5.79 -2.84
N ASP A 27 8.25 -5.23 -1.65
CA ASP A 27 9.27 -5.59 -0.67
C ASP A 27 8.87 -6.78 0.22
N SER A 28 7.73 -7.42 -0.06
CA SER A 28 7.12 -8.54 0.67
C SER A 28 6.49 -8.21 2.02
N SER A 29 6.49 -6.95 2.45
CA SER A 29 5.80 -6.51 3.67
C SER A 29 4.27 -6.57 3.52
N PHE A 30 3.56 -6.61 4.65
CA PHE A 30 2.09 -6.57 4.66
C PHE A 30 1.58 -5.24 5.21
N TRP A 31 0.54 -4.72 4.59
CA TRP A 31 -0.14 -3.48 4.96
C TRP A 31 -1.61 -3.77 5.24
N ARG A 32 -2.14 -3.26 6.35
CA ARG A 32 -3.58 -3.31 6.64
C ARG A 32 -4.29 -2.10 6.04
N LEU A 33 -5.50 -2.34 5.52
CA LEU A 33 -6.41 -1.26 5.15
C LEU A 33 -7.07 -0.70 6.41
N VAL A 34 -6.75 0.55 6.76
CA VAL A 34 -7.32 1.24 7.93
C VAL A 34 -8.69 1.81 7.58
N TYR A 35 -8.80 2.50 6.44
CA TYR A 35 -10.08 2.95 5.89
C TYR A 35 -10.01 3.12 4.38
N HIS A 36 -11.18 3.09 3.75
CA HIS A 36 -11.42 3.46 2.36
C HIS A 36 -12.77 4.17 2.30
N ILE A 37 -12.76 5.48 2.10
CA ILE A 37 -13.95 6.34 2.23
C ILE A 37 -14.05 7.31 1.05
N LYS A 38 -15.24 7.89 0.87
CA LYS A 38 -15.48 8.96 -0.10
C LYS A 38 -16.19 10.13 0.56
N ILE A 39 -15.57 11.31 0.53
CA ILE A 39 -16.11 12.55 1.11
C ILE A 39 -16.12 13.63 0.03
N ASP A 40 -17.27 14.25 -0.21
CA ASP A 40 -17.45 15.33 -1.19
C ASP A 40 -16.90 15.01 -2.59
N GLY A 41 -16.96 13.74 -3.00
CA GLY A 41 -16.48 13.26 -4.29
C GLY A 41 -15.02 12.81 -4.30
N VAL A 42 -14.24 13.10 -3.26
CA VAL A 42 -12.84 12.66 -3.10
C VAL A 42 -12.80 11.27 -2.46
N GLU A 43 -12.04 10.36 -3.07
CA GLU A 43 -11.85 8.99 -2.59
C GLU A 43 -10.50 8.87 -1.89
N ASP A 44 -10.53 8.54 -0.60
CA ASP A 44 -9.36 8.43 0.26
C ASP A 44 -9.19 7.01 0.79
N MET A 45 -7.93 6.55 0.80
CA MET A 45 -7.55 5.24 1.31
C MET A 45 -6.33 5.37 2.22
N LEU A 46 -6.40 4.76 3.42
CA LEU A 46 -5.30 4.74 4.38
C LEU A 46 -4.80 3.32 4.58
N LEU A 47 -3.50 3.12 4.34
CA LEU A 47 -2.78 1.87 4.60
C LEU A 47 -1.80 2.08 5.75
N GLU A 48 -1.70 1.08 6.63
CA GLU A 48 -0.73 1.04 7.71
C GLU A 48 0.16 -0.21 7.58
N LEU A 49 1.48 -0.02 7.66
CA LEU A 49 2.47 -1.09 7.62
C LEU A 49 2.36 -1.95 8.87
N LEU A 50 2.23 -3.27 8.69
CA LEU A 50 2.29 -4.24 9.77
C LEU A 50 3.75 -4.59 10.08
N PRO A 51 4.12 -4.86 11.34
CA PRO A 51 5.42 -5.40 11.66
C PRO A 51 5.59 -6.77 10.97
N ASP A 52 6.82 -7.05 10.53
CA ASP A 52 7.19 -8.40 10.09
C ASP A 52 7.11 -9.37 11.30
N ASP A 53 6.71 -10.62 11.03
CA ASP A 53 6.72 -11.71 12.03
C ASP A 53 8.16 -12.08 12.45
#